data_AF-A0A831LVT7-F1
#
_entry.id   AF-A0A831LVT7-F1
#
_cell.length_a   1.000
_cell.length_b   1.000
_cell.length_c   1.000
_cell.angle_alpha   90.00
_cell.angle_beta   90.00
_cell.angle_gamma   90.00
#
_symmetry.space_group_name_H-M   'P 1'
#
loop_
_entity.id
_entity.type
_entity.pdbx_description
1 polymer ?
#
loop_
_entity_poly.entity_id
_entity_poly.type
_entity_poly.pdbx_seq_one_letter_code
_entity_poly.pdbx_strand_id
1 'polypeptide(L)'
;MEFFSYWDVRGVGQAREERAYRGVVYDTSTIERTKLSIIVRNKNVEKTVNAILGAARTGEIGDGKIFIIPIEKSYRICTGEQGDESLYIKGKEE
;
A
#
# COMPACT_ATOMS: atom_id res chain seq x y z
N MET A 1 -2.21 12.49 6.89
CA MET A 1 -2.67 11.09 6.85
C MET A 1 -2.76 10.63 8.29
N GLU A 2 -3.97 10.44 8.82
CA GLU A 2 -4.16 10.21 10.27
C GLU A 2 -4.22 8.73 10.64
N PHE A 3 -4.50 7.85 9.67
CA PHE A 3 -4.51 6.40 9.85
C PHE A 3 -4.13 5.69 8.55
N PHE A 4 -3.32 4.65 8.67
CA PHE A 4 -3.11 3.64 7.63
C PHE A 4 -2.77 2.31 8.31
N SER A 5 -2.95 1.20 7.60
CA SER A 5 -2.49 -0.11 8.05
C SER A 5 -1.39 -0.62 7.11
N TYR A 6 -0.51 -1.46 7.65
CA TYR A 6 0.53 -2.11 6.87
C TYR A 6 0.63 -3.58 7.27
N TRP A 7 1.10 -4.40 6.32
CA TRP A 7 1.29 -5.83 6.49
C TRP A 7 2.57 -6.26 5.80
N ASP A 8 3.33 -7.15 6.43
CA ASP A 8 4.40 -7.86 5.75
C ASP A 8 3.80 -8.95 4.87
N VAL A 9 4.16 -8.95 3.61
CA VAL A 9 3.65 -9.85 2.57
C VAL A 9 4.79 -10.41 1.75
N ARG A 10 4.53 -11.51 1.04
CA ARG A 10 5.46 -12.06 0.05
C ARG A 10 4.86 -11.88 -1.33
N GLY A 11 5.63 -11.27 -2.22
CA GLY A 11 5.29 -11.14 -3.63
C GLY A 11 6.05 -12.16 -4.46
N VAL A 12 5.45 -12.60 -5.56
CA VAL A 12 6.13 -13.36 -6.62
C VAL A 12 6.26 -12.45 -7.84
N GLY A 13 7.45 -12.37 -8.41
CA GLY A 13 7.76 -11.57 -9.60
C GLY A 13 8.46 -12.37 -10.68
N GLN A 14 8.54 -11.84 -11.90
CA GLN A 14 9.19 -12.51 -13.04
C GLN A 14 10.72 -12.52 -13.01
N ALA A 15 11.37 -11.99 -11.96
CA ALA A 15 12.81 -12.12 -11.79
C ALA A 15 13.15 -13.57 -11.39
N ARG A 16 13.20 -14.47 -12.36
CA ARG A 16 13.68 -15.86 -12.17
C ARG A 16 15.19 -15.84 -11.96
N GLU A 17 15.64 -16.08 -10.74
CA GLU A 17 16.99 -16.61 -10.50
C GLU A 17 16.88 -18.10 -10.16
N GLU A 18 17.11 -18.97 -11.14
CA GLU A 18 17.29 -20.40 -10.90
C GLU A 18 18.66 -20.63 -10.23
N ARG A 19 18.68 -20.69 -8.89
CA ARG A 19 19.87 -21.13 -8.16
C ARG A 19 19.70 -22.59 -7.74
N ALA A 20 20.29 -23.50 -8.51
CA ALA A 20 20.40 -24.91 -8.13
C ALA A 20 21.55 -25.09 -7.12
N TYR A 21 21.26 -25.56 -5.91
CA TYR A 21 22.27 -26.05 -4.97
C TYR A 21 22.03 -27.54 -4.72
N ARG A 22 22.99 -28.38 -5.11
CA ARG A 22 23.00 -29.84 -4.86
C ARG A 22 21.73 -30.60 -5.27
N GLY A 23 21.15 -30.28 -6.43
CA GLY A 23 20.04 -31.06 -7.00
C GLY A 23 18.67 -30.85 -6.33
N VAL A 24 18.57 -29.92 -5.37
CA VAL A 24 17.29 -29.47 -4.83
C VAL A 24 17.01 -28.08 -5.41
N VAL A 25 15.95 -27.98 -6.22
CA VAL A 25 15.47 -26.70 -6.73
C VAL A 25 14.73 -26.00 -5.59
N TYR A 26 15.34 -25.00 -4.97
CA TYR A 26 14.62 -24.11 -4.06
C TYR A 26 14.03 -22.97 -4.89
N ASP A 27 12.71 -22.96 -5.02
CA ASP A 27 11.97 -21.87 -5.63
C ASP A 27 12.10 -20.62 -4.74
N THR A 28 13.13 -19.82 -5.02
CA THR A 28 13.46 -18.60 -4.28
C THR A 28 12.73 -17.38 -4.87
N SER A 29 11.59 -17.61 -5.54
CA SER A 29 10.85 -16.55 -6.25
C SER A 29 10.00 -15.64 -5.35
N THR A 30 9.97 -15.90 -4.04
CA THR A 30 9.23 -15.06 -3.08
C THR A 30 10.11 -13.96 -2.53
N ILE A 31 9.69 -12.71 -2.73
CA ILE A 31 10.37 -11.52 -2.25
C ILE A 31 9.52 -10.92 -1.13
N GLU A 32 10.13 -10.63 0.01
CA GLU A 32 9.46 -9.96 1.13
C GLU A 32 9.18 -8.49 0.79
N ARG A 33 7.96 -8.05 1.07
CA ARG A 33 7.42 -6.74 0.73
C ARG A 33 6.53 -6.23 1.86
N THR A 34 6.43 -4.92 2.02
CA THR A 34 5.41 -4.32 2.89
C THR A 34 4.25 -3.82 2.04
N LYS A 35 3.04 -4.30 2.35
CA LYS A 35 1.80 -3.79 1.76
C LYS A 35 1.25 -2.67 2.62
N LEU A 36 1.14 -1.47 2.05
CA LEU A 36 0.47 -0.34 2.67
C LEU A 36 -0.99 -0.29 2.24
N SER A 37 -1.89 -0.08 3.19
CA SER A 37 -3.32 0.15 2.95
C SER A 37 -3.70 1.51 3.52
N ILE A 38 -3.95 2.45 2.60
CA ILE A 38 -4.17 3.86 2.91
C ILE A 38 -5.54 4.24 2.37
N ILE A 39 -6.44 4.67 3.26
CA ILE A 39 -7.77 5.15 2.90
C ILE A 39 -7.77 6.66 3.02
N VAL A 40 -8.11 7.35 1.93
CA VAL A 40 -8.13 8.81 1.85
C VAL A 40 -9.36 9.31 1.12
N ARG A 41 -9.75 10.57 1.39
CA ARG A 41 -10.75 11.29 0.58
C ARG A 41 -10.29 11.42 -0.86
N ASN A 42 -11.24 11.47 -1.80
CA ASN A 42 -10.96 11.62 -3.24
C ASN A 42 -10.02 12.80 -3.56
N LYS A 43 -10.18 13.94 -2.88
CA LYS A 43 -9.32 15.13 -3.06
C LYS A 43 -7.83 14.91 -2.72
N ASN A 44 -7.51 13.83 -2.01
CA ASN A 44 -6.17 13.51 -1.54
C ASN A 44 -5.53 12.32 -2.30
N VAL A 45 -6.24 11.68 -3.23
CA VAL A 45 -5.74 10.50 -3.97
C VAL A 45 -4.44 10.83 -4.70
N GLU A 46 -4.47 11.82 -5.59
CA GLU A 46 -3.29 12.22 -6.38
C GLU A 46 -2.11 12.66 -5.50
N LYS A 47 -2.38 13.44 -4.45
CA LYS A 47 -1.34 13.87 -3.49
C LYS A 47 -0.69 12.67 -2.81
N THR A 48 -1.47 11.66 -2.44
CA THR A 48 -0.99 10.44 -1.78
C THR A 48 -0.16 9.59 -2.74
N VAL A 49 -0.63 9.39 -3.98
CA VAL A 49 0.08 8.64 -5.02
C VAL A 49 1.43 9.29 -5.30
N ASN A 50 1.46 10.61 -5.52
CA ASN A 50 2.69 11.35 -5.80
C ASN A 50 3.67 11.31 -4.62
N ALA A 51 3.18 11.37 -3.39
CA ALA A 51 4.03 11.24 -2.20
C ALA A 51 4.70 9.85 -2.12
N ILE A 52 3.94 8.78 -2.38
CA ILE A 52 4.50 7.41 -2.37
C ILE A 52 5.49 7.23 -3.53
N LEU A 53 5.15 7.70 -4.73
CA LEU A 53 6.07 7.64 -5.88
C LEU A 53 7.37 8.40 -5.61
N GLY A 54 7.30 9.60 -5.03
CA GLY A 54 8.48 10.39 -4.69
C GLY A 54 9.37 9.75 -3.62
N ALA A 55 8.77 9.03 -2.66
CA ALA A 55 9.51 8.42 -1.55
C ALA A 55 10.05 7.02 -1.86
N ALA A 56 9.30 6.20 -2.63
CA ALA A 56 9.60 4.78 -2.81
C ALA A 56 10.30 4.46 -4.15
N ARG A 57 10.30 5.38 -5.13
CA ARG A 57 10.89 5.13 -6.45
C ARG A 57 12.40 5.22 -6.38
N THR A 58 13.07 4.11 -6.66
CA THR A 58 14.52 4.04 -6.90
C THR A 58 14.86 4.04 -8.39
N GLY A 59 13.91 3.64 -9.24
CA GLY A 59 14.11 3.44 -10.68
C GLY A 59 14.44 2.00 -11.05
N GLU A 60 14.65 1.13 -10.07
CA GLU A 60 15.02 -0.27 -10.27
C GLU A 60 13.80 -1.20 -10.36
N ILE A 61 14.03 -2.39 -10.93
CA ILE A 61 13.00 -3.43 -10.99
C ILE A 61 12.64 -3.85 -9.57
N GLY A 62 11.35 -3.75 -9.26
CA GLY A 62 10.82 -4.15 -7.97
C GLY A 62 10.48 -3.00 -7.03
N ASP A 63 10.47 -1.73 -7.48
CA ASP A 63 9.92 -0.61 -6.69
C ASP A 63 8.45 -0.83 -6.24
N GLY A 64 7.76 -1.78 -6.86
CA GLY A 64 6.42 -2.20 -6.48
C GLY A 64 5.34 -1.57 -7.35
N LYS A 65 4.10 -1.58 -6.85
CA LYS A 65 2.92 -1.07 -7.56
C LYS A 65 1.98 -0.39 -6.58
N ILE A 66 1.32 0.67 -7.04
CA ILE A 66 0.25 1.34 -6.33
C ILE A 66 -1.06 0.97 -7.02
N PHE A 67 -2.04 0.50 -6.24
CA PHE A 67 -3.37 0.20 -6.73
C PHE A 67 -4.37 1.16 -6.08
N ILE A 68 -5.25 1.74 -6.89
CA ILE A 68 -6.34 2.60 -6.43
C ILE A 68 -7.61 1.75 -6.46
N ILE A 69 -8.23 1.59 -5.30
CA ILE A 69 -9.48 0.83 -5.15
C ILE A 69 -10.53 1.81 -4.62
N PRO A 70 -11.68 2.00 -5.32
CA PRO A 70 -12.74 2.87 -4.83
C PRO A 70 -13.40 2.25 -3.58
N ILE A 71 -13.62 3.09 -2.57
CA ILE A 71 -14.37 2.73 -1.37
C ILE A 71 -15.70 3.48 -1.41
N GLU A 72 -16.81 2.75 -1.46
CA GLU A 72 -18.14 3.35 -1.58
C GLU A 72 -18.60 4.00 -0.27
N LYS A 73 -18.28 3.38 0.88
CA LYS A 73 -18.68 3.85 2.20
C LYS A 73 -17.62 3.54 3.25
N SER A 74 -17.51 4.43 4.22
CA SER A 74 -16.66 4.27 5.40
C SER A 74 -17.43 4.71 6.65
N TYR A 75 -17.13 4.09 7.77
CA TYR A 75 -17.78 4.35 9.06
C TYR A 75 -16.72 4.43 10.16
N ARG A 76 -16.83 5.45 11.01
CA ARG A 76 -16.03 5.55 12.24
C ARG A 76 -16.80 4.90 13.38
N ILE A 77 -16.26 3.81 13.93
CA ILE A 77 -16.96 2.99 14.93
C ILE A 77 -17.33 3.79 16.19
N CYS A 78 -16.42 4.63 16.69
CA CYS A 78 -16.63 5.33 17.96
C CYS A 78 -17.69 6.44 17.89
N THR A 79 -17.87 7.10 16.73
CA THR A 79 -18.80 8.22 16.56
C THR A 79 -20.01 7.89 15.70
N GLY A 80 -19.97 6.81 14.92
CA GLY A 80 -20.96 6.49 13.89
C GLY A 80 -20.89 7.39 12.66
N GLU A 81 -19.90 8.29 12.55
CA GLU A 81 -19.73 9.16 11.38
C GLU A 81 -19.49 8.34 10.13
N GLN A 82 -20.00 8.83 9.00
CA GLN A 82 -19.99 8.11 7.73
C GLN A 82 -19.36 8.92 6.60
N GLY A 83 -18.90 8.22 5.56
CA GLY A 83 -18.30 8.84 4.37
C GLY A 83 -17.08 9.66 4.72
N ASP A 84 -16.91 10.80 4.06
CA ASP A 84 -15.74 11.67 4.22
C ASP A 84 -15.45 12.05 5.67
N GLU A 85 -16.48 12.30 6.49
CA GLU A 85 -16.33 12.68 7.90
C GLU A 85 -15.64 11.62 8.74
N SER A 86 -15.82 10.34 8.39
CA SER A 86 -15.17 9.25 9.11
C SER A 86 -13.65 9.23 8.92
N LEU A 87 -13.14 9.85 7.85
CA LEU A 87 -11.75 9.75 7.39
C LEU A 87 -10.82 10.85 7.94
N TYR A 88 -11.33 11.82 8.70
CA TYR A 88 -10.52 12.88 9.32
C TYR A 88 -11.02 13.21 10.73
N ILE A 89 -10.18 13.82 11.56
CA ILE A 89 -10.59 14.36 12.85
C ILE A 89 -11.17 15.78 12.64
N LYS A 90 -12.44 15.98 13.03
CA LYS A 90 -13.08 17.30 13.04
C LYS A 90 -12.30 18.25 13.96
N GLY A 91 -11.98 19.45 13.47
CA GLY A 91 -11.23 20.48 14.21
C GLY A 91 -9.72 20.53 13.93
N LYS A 92 -9.20 19.74 12.97
CA LYS A 92 -7.80 19.78 12.52
C LYS A 92 -7.61 20.23 11.06
N GLU A 93 -8.65 20.74 10.40
CA GLU A 93 -8.51 21.35 9.08
C GLU A 93 -8.07 22.82 9.23
N GLU A 94 -6.75 23.04 9.24
CA GLU A 94 -6.11 24.16 8.53
C GLU A 94 -5.33 23.58 7.32
#